data_AF-A0A3N5DYZ2-F1
#
_entry.id   AF-A0A3N5DYZ2-F1
#
_cell.length_a   1.000
_cell.length_b   1.000
_cell.length_c   1.000
_cell.angle_alpha   90.00
_cell.angle_beta   90.00
_cell.angle_gamma   90.00
#
_symmetry.space_group_name_H-M   'P 1'
#
loop_
_entity.id
_entity.type
_entity.pdbx_description
1 polymer ?
#
loop_
_entity_poly.entity_id
_entity_poly.type
_entity_poly.pdbx_seq_one_letter_code
_entity_poly.pdbx_strand_id
1 'polypeptide(L)'
;MVGNRTSKKNFITDTREEIYTDTSEKTSEKTSGKTSGKILELIEANNYITIPEIAKKIGITERSVERNIQKLQSEGSLKREGAAKGGHWMIIK
;
A
#
# COMPACT_ATOMS: atom_id res chain seq x y z
N MET A 1 14.85 23.77 30.21
CA MET A 1 15.19 23.56 28.79
C MET A 1 16.31 22.54 28.69
N VAL A 2 15.96 21.31 28.30
CA VAL A 2 16.86 20.23 27.83
C VAL A 2 15.88 19.22 27.21
N GLY A 3 15.93 18.78 25.96
CA GLY A 3 17.00 18.76 24.98
C GLY A 3 17.03 17.35 24.39
N ASN A 4 16.49 17.24 23.16
CA ASN A 4 16.68 16.17 22.17
C ASN A 4 16.08 14.77 22.45
N ARG A 5 15.08 14.34 21.66
CA ARG A 5 15.21 13.71 20.31
C ARG A 5 16.04 12.42 20.34
N THR A 6 15.41 11.31 20.69
CA THR A 6 15.89 9.94 20.49
C THR A 6 14.64 9.07 20.29
N SER A 7 14.45 8.26 19.25
CA SER A 7 15.39 7.31 18.66
C SER A 7 15.04 7.09 17.19
N LYS A 8 16.01 7.28 16.30
CA LYS A 8 16.03 6.58 15.01
C LYS A 8 16.15 5.09 15.34
N LYS A 9 15.24 4.28 14.84
CA LYS A 9 15.40 2.82 14.79
C LYS A 9 15.49 2.45 13.32
N ASN A 10 16.73 2.46 12.83
CA ASN A 10 17.11 1.77 11.60
C ASN A 10 17.09 0.27 11.93
N PHE A 11 16.10 -0.45 11.43
CA PHE A 11 16.20 -1.90 11.28
C PHE A 11 16.32 -2.17 9.78
N ILE A 12 17.57 -2.38 9.37
CA ILE A 12 17.93 -2.95 8.09
C ILE A 12 17.76 -4.47 8.26
N THR A 13 16.80 -5.04 7.54
CA THR A 13 16.71 -6.49 7.26
C THR A 13 16.47 -6.59 5.76
N ASP A 14 17.54 -6.83 5.01
CA ASP A 14 17.93 -8.15 4.52
C ASP A 14 17.41 -8.35 3.09
N THR A 15 18.35 -8.70 2.24
CA THR A 15 18.31 -8.69 0.78
C THR A 15 17.38 -9.73 0.18
N ARG A 16 16.49 -9.30 -0.71
CA ARG A 16 16.20 -9.99 -1.98
C ARG A 16 15.64 -8.98 -2.98
N GLU A 17 16.38 -8.76 -4.05
CA GLU A 17 15.98 -7.90 -5.16
C GLU A 17 14.79 -8.54 -5.88
N GLU A 18 13.62 -7.91 -5.76
CA GLU A 18 12.57 -8.05 -6.77
C GLU A 18 12.30 -6.66 -7.35
N ILE A 19 13.11 -6.34 -8.35
CA ILE A 19 12.87 -5.29 -9.32
C ILE A 19 11.61 -5.63 -10.13
N TYR A 20 10.43 -5.38 -9.56
CA TYR A 20 9.19 -5.26 -10.33
C TYR A 20 9.11 -3.84 -10.86
N THR A 21 9.75 -3.62 -12.01
CA THR A 21 9.52 -2.47 -12.87
C THR A 21 8.11 -2.61 -13.45
N ASP A 22 7.13 -1.92 -12.86
CA ASP A 22 5.89 -1.65 -13.60
C ASP A 22 5.80 -0.16 -13.91
N THR A 23 5.64 0.07 -15.20
CA THR A 23 5.81 1.32 -15.89
C THR A 23 4.42 1.88 -16.10
N SER A 24 4.07 2.97 -15.45
CA SER A 24 2.89 3.75 -15.88
C SER A 24 3.16 5.25 -15.74
N GLU A 25 3.88 5.72 -16.75
CA GLU A 25 3.78 7.10 -17.21
C GLU A 25 2.31 7.46 -17.45
N LYS A 26 1.74 8.36 -16.63
CA LYS A 26 0.90 9.48 -17.12
C LYS A 26 0.39 10.39 -16.01
N THR A 27 0.96 11.59 -16.03
CA THR A 27 0.28 12.90 -16.02
C THR A 27 -0.74 13.27 -14.94
N SER A 28 -0.61 14.54 -14.52
CA SER A 28 -1.58 15.50 -13.95
C SER A 28 -3.06 15.20 -14.23
N GLU A 29 -4.08 15.55 -13.45
CA GLU A 29 -4.30 16.23 -12.18
C GLU A 29 -5.29 15.34 -11.36
N LYS A 30 -5.70 15.73 -10.14
CA LYS A 30 -6.63 15.03 -9.21
C LYS A 30 -5.98 13.98 -8.32
N THR A 31 -5.37 14.44 -7.24
CA THR A 31 -4.52 13.72 -6.27
C THR A 31 -5.21 12.63 -5.44
N SER A 32 -6.54 12.60 -5.34
CA SER A 32 -7.26 11.64 -4.49
C SER A 32 -7.55 10.30 -5.18
N GLY A 33 -8.09 10.32 -6.41
CA GLY A 33 -8.43 9.10 -7.15
C GLY A 33 -7.23 8.30 -7.68
N LYS A 34 -6.09 8.96 -7.87
CA LYS A 34 -4.85 8.31 -8.35
C LYS A 34 -4.29 7.32 -7.35
N THR A 35 -4.42 7.63 -6.06
CA THR A 35 -3.86 6.79 -5.00
C THR A 35 -4.69 5.53 -4.82
N SER A 36 -6.02 5.65 -4.75
CA SER A 36 -6.92 4.49 -4.67
C SER A 36 -6.82 3.60 -5.91
N GLY A 37 -6.68 4.18 -7.11
CA GLY A 37 -6.45 3.43 -8.35
C GLY A 37 -5.16 2.62 -8.31
N LYS A 38 -4.04 3.25 -7.92
CA LYS A 38 -2.75 2.54 -7.76
C LYS A 38 -2.81 1.43 -6.72
N ILE A 39 -3.56 1.60 -5.64
CA ILE A 39 -3.73 0.54 -4.63
C ILE A 39 -4.45 -0.66 -5.24
N LEU A 40 -5.50 -0.44 -6.03
CA LEU A 40 -6.22 -1.51 -6.71
C LEU A 40 -5.33 -2.21 -7.75
N GLU A 41 -4.56 -1.47 -8.56
CA GLU A 41 -3.60 -2.06 -9.50
C GLU A 41 -2.57 -2.94 -8.80
N LEU A 42 -2.03 -2.48 -7.66
CA LEU A 42 -1.07 -3.26 -6.88
C LEU A 42 -1.68 -4.52 -6.26
N ILE A 43 -2.93 -4.45 -5.82
CA ILE A 43 -3.68 -5.60 -5.29
C ILE A 43 -4.05 -6.57 -6.43
N GLU A 44 -4.39 -6.06 -7.62
CA GLU A 44 -4.67 -6.87 -8.80
C GLU A 44 -3.43 -7.62 -9.26
N ALA A 45 -2.27 -6.95 -9.25
CA ALA A 45 -0.98 -7.57 -9.55
C ALA A 45 -0.56 -8.58 -8.46
N ASN A 46 -0.83 -8.29 -7.19
CA ASN A 46 -0.53 -9.18 -6.07
C ASN A 46 -1.58 -9.07 -4.96
N ASN A 47 -2.49 -10.03 -4.90
CA ASN A 47 -3.54 -10.07 -3.88
C ASN A 47 -3.02 -10.36 -2.46
N TYR A 48 -1.78 -10.84 -2.30
CA TYR A 48 -1.14 -11.01 -1.00
C TYR A 48 -0.37 -9.77 -0.52
N ILE A 49 -0.38 -8.68 -1.31
CA ILE A 49 0.39 -7.48 -0.99
C ILE A 49 -0.04 -6.89 0.36
N THR A 50 0.95 -6.43 1.12
CA THR A 50 0.75 -5.83 2.43
C THR A 50 0.66 -4.31 2.35
N ILE A 51 0.03 -3.68 3.34
CA ILE A 51 -0.05 -2.21 3.49
C ILE A 51 1.33 -1.53 3.41
N PRO A 52 2.39 -1.98 4.13
CA PRO A 52 3.71 -1.38 4.02
C PRO A 52 4.34 -1.52 2.63
N GLU A 53 4.06 -2.60 1.90
CA GLU A 53 4.55 -2.77 0.52
C GLU A 53 3.84 -1.82 -0.44
N ILE A 54 2.52 -1.69 -0.34
CA ILE A 54 1.74 -0.70 -1.10
C ILE A 54 2.27 0.71 -0.84
N ALA A 55 2.51 1.05 0.44
CA ALA A 55 3.02 2.36 0.84
C ALA A 55 4.38 2.65 0.20
N LYS A 56 5.30 1.68 0.23
CA LYS A 56 6.63 1.77 -0.41
C LYS A 56 6.53 1.91 -1.92
N LYS A 57 5.68 1.12 -2.59
CA LYS A 57 5.52 1.15 -4.05
C LYS A 57 4.91 2.47 -4.55
N ILE A 58 3.93 3.01 -3.83
CA ILE A 58 3.28 4.28 -4.20
C ILE A 58 4.08 5.50 -3.72
N GLY A 59 4.92 5.34 -2.68
CA GLY A 59 5.67 6.44 -2.07
C GLY A 59 4.81 7.28 -1.11
N ILE A 60 3.81 6.68 -0.47
CA ILE A 60 2.93 7.34 0.51
C ILE A 60 3.07 6.72 1.88
N THR A 61 2.49 7.35 2.90
CA THR A 61 2.47 6.80 4.26
C THR A 61 1.52 5.61 4.36
N GLU A 62 1.85 4.63 5.20
CA GLU A 62 0.99 3.48 5.51
C GLU A 62 -0.40 3.92 5.98
N ARG A 63 -0.48 4.97 6.82
CA ARG A 63 -1.74 5.57 7.26
C ARG A 63 -2.61 6.07 6.11
N SER A 64 -2.00 6.61 5.06
CA SER A 64 -2.72 7.01 3.86
C SER A 64 -3.23 5.79 3.10
N VAL A 65 -2.44 4.72 3.00
CA VAL A 65 -2.87 3.45 2.38
C VAL A 65 -4.04 2.84 3.14
N GLU A 66 -3.95 2.72 4.46
CA GLU A 66 -5.02 2.22 5.33
C GLU A 66 -6.33 2.96 5.11
N ARG A 67 -6.28 4.30 5.09
CA ARG A 67 -7.47 5.13 4.85
C ARG A 67 -8.09 4.86 3.48
N ASN A 68 -7.26 4.69 2.45
CA ASN A 68 -7.76 4.38 1.10
C ASN A 68 -8.34 2.96 1.04
N ILE A 69 -7.69 1.97 1.64
CA ILE A 69 -8.19 0.59 1.74
C ILE A 69 -9.53 0.55 2.49
N GLN A 70 -9.64 1.25 3.62
CA GLN A 70 -10.90 1.36 4.38
C GLN A 70 -12.00 1.98 3.54
N LYS A 71 -11.68 3.03 2.76
CA LYS A 71 -12.63 3.65 1.84
C LYS A 71 -13.09 2.65 0.77
N LEU A 72 -12.16 1.94 0.11
CA LEU A 72 -12.48 0.92 -0.89
C LEU A 72 -13.30 -0.24 -0.31
N GLN A 73 -13.05 -0.63 0.94
CA GLN A 73 -13.87 -1.62 1.64
C GLN A 73 -15.27 -1.10 1.93
N SER A 74 -15.40 0.15 2.37
CA SER A 74 -16.70 0.77 2.64
C SER A 74 -17.52 0.98 1.36
N GLU A 75 -16.85 1.22 0.24
CA GLU A 75 -17.45 1.31 -1.09
C GLU A 75 -17.77 -0.06 -1.69
N GLY A 76 -17.39 -1.15 -1.01
CA GLY A 76 -17.61 -2.51 -1.48
C GLY A 76 -16.75 -2.89 -2.68
N SER A 77 -15.68 -2.13 -2.99
CA SER A 77 -14.76 -2.39 -4.10
C SER A 77 -13.60 -3.32 -3.70
N LEU A 78 -13.34 -3.49 -2.41
CA LEU A 78 -12.24 -4.30 -1.90
C LEU A 78 -12.68 -5.07 -0.66
N LYS A 79 -12.24 -6.32 -0.51
CA LYS A 79 -12.49 -7.15 0.68
C LYS A 79 -11.25 -7.96 1.01
N ARG A 80 -11.05 -8.26 2.29
CA ARG A 80 -10.02 -9.20 2.72
C ARG A 80 -10.64 -10.57 2.91
N GLU A 81 -10.22 -11.55 2.11
CA GLU A 81 -10.73 -12.91 2.11
C GLU A 81 -9.62 -13.91 2.44
N GLY A 82 -9.93 -14.91 3.28
CA GLY A 82 -9.03 -16.03 3.58
C GLY A 82 -8.73 -16.25 5.06
N ALA A 83 -8.04 -17.36 5.34
CA ALA A 83 -7.81 -17.88 6.70
C ALA A 83 -6.97 -16.92 7.57
N ALA A 84 -7.04 -17.11 8.90
CA ALA A 84 -6.39 -16.26 9.91
C ALA A 84 -4.89 -15.97 9.67
N LYS A 85 -4.20 -16.84 8.90
CA LYS A 85 -2.76 -16.70 8.58
C LYS A 85 -2.45 -16.50 7.08
N GLY A 86 -3.46 -16.33 6.21
CA GLY A 86 -3.26 -16.27 4.76
C GLY A 86 -4.31 -15.49 3.99
N GLY A 87 -5.01 -14.57 4.66
CA GLY A 87 -6.00 -13.71 4.01
C GLY A 87 -5.36 -12.83 2.94
N HIS A 88 -5.89 -12.89 1.74
CA HIS A 88 -5.55 -12.06 0.58
C HIS A 88 -6.61 -10.98 0.37
N TRP A 89 -6.27 -10.00 -0.45
CA TRP A 89 -7.16 -8.93 -0.87
C TRP A 89 -7.89 -9.35 -2.15
N MET A 90 -9.22 -9.22 -2.13
CA MET A 90 -10.10 -9.51 -3.25
C MET A 90 -10.77 -8.21 -3.70
N ILE A 91 -10.65 -7.89 -4.98
CA ILE A 91 -11.36 -6.78 -5.59
C ILE A 91 -12.76 -7.27 -5.95
N ILE A 92 -13.78 -6.55 -5.47
CA ILE A 92 -15.18 -6.82 -5.78
C ILE A 92 -15.59 -5.78 -6.82
N LYS A 93 -15.92 -6.23 -8.03
CA LYS A 93 -16.39 -5.40 -9.15
C LYS A 93 -17.90 -5.44 -9.27
#